data_AF-A0A8E1WGP2-F1
#
_entry.id   AF-A0A8E1WGP2-F1
#
_cell.length_a   1.000
_cell.length_b   1.000
_cell.length_c   1.000
_cell.angle_alpha   90.00
_cell.angle_beta   90.00
_cell.angle_gamma   90.00
#
_symmetry.space_group_name_H-M   'P 1'
#
loop_
_entity.id
_entity.type
_entity.pdbx_description
1 polymer ?
#
loop_
_entity_poly.entity_id
_entity_poly.type
_entity_poly.pdbx_seq_one_letter_code
_entity_poly.pdbx_strand_id
1 'polypeptide(L)'
;MSEIRHIVYDIGKVLIHYDPDIPFSRIIPDPVERRWFFDNVCTSEWNIEQDRGRTWEEAEALLIADFPAHENSIRAFRQNWHDMVPHAYDDSVALMEGLVEAGHDVTMLTNWASDTFREARERFPFLETPRGVTVSGDIGLIKPDRRIYDHHVAAFGIDPKASLFIDDSQKNVDGAIAAGWQAVLFTNAKTLEADLERLGIGR
;
A
#
# COMPACT_ATOMS: atom_id res chain seq x y z
N MET A 1 17.82 -16.86 -12.44
CA MET A 1 16.60 -16.05 -12.32
C MET A 1 16.13 -15.76 -13.73
N SER A 2 14.82 -15.76 -13.98
CA SER A 2 14.28 -15.31 -15.27
C SER A 2 14.53 -13.81 -15.44
N GLU A 3 14.65 -13.37 -16.68
CA GLU A 3 14.72 -11.95 -17.03
C GLU A 3 13.50 -11.19 -16.47
N ILE A 4 13.71 -10.01 -15.89
CA ILE A 4 12.66 -9.10 -15.45
C ILE A 4 12.24 -8.23 -16.63
N ARG A 5 10.95 -8.23 -16.95
CA ARG A 5 10.33 -7.42 -18.01
C ARG A 5 9.29 -6.44 -17.48
N HIS A 6 8.80 -6.68 -16.26
CA HIS A 6 7.77 -5.87 -15.62
C HIS A 6 8.14 -5.63 -14.16
N ILE A 7 7.93 -4.40 -13.68
CA ILE A 7 8.21 -3.99 -12.31
C ILE A 7 6.89 -3.54 -11.68
N VAL A 8 6.62 -4.03 -10.48
CA VAL A 8 5.37 -3.76 -9.75
C VAL A 8 5.70 -3.21 -8.38
N TYR A 9 5.30 -1.97 -8.12
CA TYR A 9 5.50 -1.30 -6.84
C TYR A 9 4.27 -1.43 -5.94
N ASP A 10 4.47 -1.75 -4.66
CA ASP A 10 3.54 -1.29 -3.63
C ASP A 10 3.65 0.22 -3.42
N ILE A 11 2.67 0.81 -2.74
CA ILE A 11 2.56 2.25 -2.53
C ILE A 11 2.78 2.60 -1.06
N GLY A 12 2.01 2.02 -0.14
CA GLY A 12 2.13 2.31 1.29
C GLY A 12 3.51 1.90 1.80
N LYS A 13 4.20 2.79 2.51
CA LYS A 13 5.56 2.59 3.07
C LYS A 13 6.67 2.27 2.04
N VAL A 14 6.35 2.23 0.75
CA VAL A 14 7.30 2.14 -0.36
C VAL A 14 7.42 3.50 -1.07
N LEU A 15 6.29 4.05 -1.55
CA LEU A 15 6.24 5.33 -2.25
C LEU A 15 5.65 6.45 -1.38
N ILE A 16 4.70 6.13 -0.49
CA ILE A 16 3.99 7.09 0.35
C ILE A 16 4.07 6.66 1.80
N HIS A 17 4.42 7.60 2.69
CA HIS A 17 4.44 7.33 4.12
C HIS A 17 3.02 7.06 4.63
N TYR A 18 2.87 6.11 5.55
CA TYR A 18 1.61 5.83 6.24
C TYR A 18 1.86 5.62 7.73
N ASP A 19 1.26 6.48 8.56
CA ASP A 19 1.34 6.40 10.01
C ASP A 19 0.09 6.99 10.70
N PRO A 20 -0.81 6.14 11.24
CA PRO A 20 -1.99 6.59 11.98
C PRO A 20 -1.64 7.27 13.32
N ASP A 21 -0.46 7.05 13.89
CA ASP A 21 -0.04 7.73 15.13
C ASP A 21 0.11 9.25 14.94
N ILE A 22 0.35 9.74 13.71
CA ILE A 22 0.55 11.17 13.45
C ILE A 22 -0.64 12.01 13.91
N PRO A 23 -1.87 11.84 13.37
CA PRO A 23 -3.03 12.56 13.86
C PRO A 23 -3.44 12.12 15.27
N PHE A 24 -3.32 10.83 15.59
CA PHE A 24 -3.78 10.33 16.88
C PHE A 24 -2.91 10.77 18.05
N SER A 25 -1.66 11.17 17.84
CA SER A 25 -0.85 11.81 18.88
C SER A 25 -1.45 13.13 19.39
N ARG A 26 -2.30 13.78 18.59
CA ARG A 26 -3.06 14.98 18.98
C ARG A 26 -4.44 14.65 19.54
N ILE A 27 -5.08 13.60 19.02
CA ILE A 27 -6.44 13.18 19.41
C ILE A 27 -6.42 12.41 20.75
N ILE A 28 -5.46 11.50 20.91
CA ILE A 28 -5.21 10.69 22.12
C ILE A 28 -3.74 10.92 22.51
N PRO A 29 -3.43 11.99 23.27
CA PRO A 29 -2.04 12.36 23.56
C PRO A 29 -1.28 11.32 24.39
N ASP A 30 -1.96 10.62 25.30
CA ASP A 30 -1.35 9.58 26.10
C ASP A 30 -0.96 8.38 25.20
N PRO A 31 0.34 8.02 25.11
CA PRO A 31 0.80 6.95 24.23
C PRO A 31 0.35 5.56 24.67
N VAL A 32 0.08 5.34 25.96
CA VAL A 32 -0.44 4.06 26.47
C VAL A 32 -1.90 3.91 26.07
N GLU A 33 -2.70 4.97 26.24
CA GLU A 33 -4.11 4.99 25.81
C GLU A 33 -4.24 4.87 24.29
N ARG A 34 -3.43 5.61 23.53
CA ARG A 34 -3.43 5.56 22.06
C ARG A 34 -3.05 4.18 21.54
N ARG A 35 -2.02 3.56 22.13
CA ARG A 35 -1.66 2.19 21.79
C ARG A 35 -2.80 1.23 22.11
N TRP A 36 -3.43 1.34 23.28
CA TRP A 36 -4.59 0.53 23.62
C TRP A 36 -5.73 0.72 22.61
N PHE A 37 -5.99 1.95 22.15
CA PHE A 37 -7.00 2.25 21.14
C PHE A 37 -6.73 1.54 19.80
N PHE A 38 -5.49 1.54 19.30
CA PHE A 38 -5.13 0.80 18.09
C PHE A 38 -5.03 -0.72 18.30
N ASP A 39 -4.79 -1.18 19.53
CA ASP A 39 -4.74 -2.61 19.83
C ASP A 39 -6.15 -3.22 20.06
N ASN A 40 -7.17 -2.40 20.41
CA ASN A 40 -8.48 -2.90 20.85
C ASN A 40 -9.70 -2.31 20.13
N VAL A 41 -9.60 -1.12 19.53
CA VAL A 41 -10.72 -0.41 18.90
C VAL A 41 -10.51 -0.31 17.39
N CYS A 42 -9.69 0.64 16.92
CA CYS A 42 -9.35 0.75 15.50
C CYS A 42 -8.14 -0.13 15.17
N THR A 43 -8.34 -1.45 15.24
CA THR A 43 -7.26 -2.42 15.01
C THR A 43 -6.81 -2.48 13.55
N SER A 44 -5.61 -3.02 13.33
CA SER A 44 -5.12 -3.27 11.96
C SER A 44 -6.02 -4.26 11.20
N GLU A 45 -6.58 -5.27 11.89
CA GLU A 45 -7.56 -6.21 11.33
C GLU A 45 -8.89 -5.54 10.99
N TRP A 46 -9.29 -4.51 11.74
CA TRP A 46 -10.43 -3.69 11.35
C TRP A 46 -10.07 -2.84 10.12
N ASN A 47 -8.95 -2.13 10.14
CA ASN A 47 -8.56 -1.20 9.07
C ASN A 47 -8.39 -1.91 7.70
N ILE A 48 -7.84 -3.12 7.67
CA ILE A 48 -7.61 -3.85 6.41
C ILE A 48 -8.91 -4.22 5.68
N GLU A 49 -10.06 -4.21 6.36
CA GLU A 49 -11.34 -4.49 5.72
C GLU A 49 -11.82 -3.33 4.83
N GLN A 50 -11.35 -2.10 5.07
CA GLN A 50 -11.53 -0.98 4.13
C GLN A 50 -10.80 -1.27 2.82
N ASP A 51 -9.59 -1.82 2.90
CA ASP A 51 -8.81 -2.26 1.74
C ASP A 51 -9.48 -3.46 1.04
N ARG A 52 -10.37 -4.17 1.72
CA ARG A 52 -11.25 -5.22 1.15
C ARG A 52 -12.59 -4.68 0.65
N GLY A 53 -12.81 -3.37 0.68
CA GLY A 53 -14.00 -2.71 0.12
C GLY A 53 -15.14 -2.46 1.12
N ARG A 54 -14.94 -2.66 2.42
CA ARG A 54 -15.92 -2.24 3.44
C ARG A 54 -16.01 -0.72 3.49
N THR A 55 -17.22 -0.16 3.53
CA THR A 55 -17.41 1.30 3.58
C THR A 55 -17.03 1.86 4.95
N TRP A 56 -16.70 3.15 5.01
CA TRP A 56 -16.39 3.81 6.27
C TRP A 56 -17.61 3.95 7.17
N GLU A 57 -18.80 4.15 6.60
CA GLU A 57 -20.05 4.19 7.36
C GLU A 57 -20.29 2.87 8.11
N GLU A 58 -20.09 1.73 7.43
CA GLU A 58 -20.18 0.40 8.05
C GLU A 58 -19.08 0.19 9.10
N ALA A 59 -17.85 0.61 8.79
CA ALA A 59 -16.70 0.46 9.67
C ALA A 59 -16.87 1.19 11.00
N GLU A 60 -17.30 2.46 10.93
CA GLU A 60 -17.56 3.31 12.08
C GLU A 60 -18.74 2.77 12.89
N ALA A 61 -19.85 2.41 12.23
CA ALA A 61 -21.03 1.90 12.92
C ALA A 61 -20.74 0.63 13.74
N LEU A 62 -19.92 -0.28 13.20
CA LEU A 62 -19.50 -1.50 13.90
C LEU A 62 -18.76 -1.17 15.20
N LEU A 63 -17.72 -0.33 15.16
CA LEU A 63 -16.94 -0.02 16.35
C LEU A 63 -17.69 0.89 17.33
N ILE A 64 -18.53 1.81 16.86
CA ILE A 64 -19.31 2.70 17.73
C ILE A 64 -20.32 1.90 18.56
N ALA A 65 -20.89 0.83 18.00
CA ALA A 65 -21.79 -0.05 18.72
C ALA A 65 -21.10 -0.73 19.92
N ASP A 66 -19.85 -1.19 19.74
CA ASP A 66 -19.08 -1.89 20.76
C ASP A 66 -18.34 -0.93 21.72
N PHE A 67 -17.94 0.24 21.21
CA PHE A 67 -17.12 1.23 21.91
C PHE A 67 -17.73 2.65 21.83
N PRO A 68 -18.95 2.87 22.34
CA PRO A 68 -19.64 4.16 22.19
C PRO A 68 -18.90 5.33 22.86
N ALA A 69 -18.12 5.08 23.91
CA ALA A 69 -17.29 6.09 24.56
C ALA A 69 -16.15 6.62 23.65
N HIS A 70 -15.79 5.87 22.62
CA HIS A 70 -14.72 6.21 21.68
C HIS A 70 -15.23 6.72 20.32
N GLU A 71 -16.53 7.04 20.19
CA GLU A 71 -17.14 7.42 18.91
C GLU A 71 -16.35 8.51 18.17
N ASN A 72 -15.97 9.59 18.87
CA ASN A 72 -15.22 10.68 18.24
C ASN A 72 -13.86 10.20 17.71
N SER A 73 -13.14 9.36 18.47
CA SER A 73 -11.84 8.81 18.05
C SER A 73 -11.97 7.82 16.90
N ILE A 74 -13.06 7.04 16.85
CA ILE A 74 -13.35 6.12 15.74
C ILE A 74 -13.57 6.92 14.44
N ARG A 75 -14.46 7.91 14.47
CA ARG A 75 -14.72 8.77 13.30
C ARG A 75 -13.48 9.57 12.88
N ALA A 76 -12.65 9.96 13.86
CA ALA A 76 -11.42 10.69 13.60
C ALA A 76 -10.43 9.89 12.73
N PHE A 77 -10.51 8.55 12.72
CA PHE A 77 -9.64 7.73 11.88
C PHE A 77 -9.79 8.05 10.40
N ARG A 78 -11.03 8.05 9.89
CA ARG A 78 -11.30 8.44 8.50
C ARG A 78 -11.11 9.93 8.27
N GLN A 79 -11.58 10.76 9.19
CA GLN A 79 -11.53 12.23 9.04
C GLN A 79 -10.10 12.76 8.92
N ASN A 80 -9.14 12.13 9.60
CA ASN A 80 -7.74 12.56 9.61
C ASN A 80 -6.86 11.70 8.70
N TRP A 81 -7.44 10.94 7.78
CA TRP A 81 -6.68 10.04 6.90
C TRP A 81 -5.56 10.78 6.13
N HIS A 82 -5.79 12.02 5.67
CA HIS A 82 -4.76 12.81 4.99
C HIS A 82 -3.51 13.06 5.84
N ASP A 83 -3.67 13.22 7.15
CA ASP A 83 -2.56 13.42 8.08
C ASP A 83 -1.77 12.12 8.31
N MET A 84 -2.39 10.96 8.09
CA MET A 84 -1.73 9.66 8.17
C MET A 84 -0.81 9.41 6.97
N VAL A 85 -1.09 10.06 5.84
CA VAL A 85 -0.28 10.01 4.61
C VAL A 85 0.31 11.40 4.29
N PRO A 86 1.28 11.88 5.10
CA PRO A 86 1.72 13.27 5.05
C PRO A 86 2.65 13.59 3.86
N HIS A 87 3.41 12.62 3.36
CA HIS A 87 4.40 12.85 2.30
C HIS A 87 4.70 11.58 1.50
N ALA A 88 5.31 11.78 0.33
CA ALA A 88 5.93 10.74 -0.47
C ALA A 88 7.41 10.59 -0.11
N TYR A 89 7.97 9.41 -0.37
CA TYR A 89 9.41 9.19 -0.26
C TYR A 89 10.08 9.62 -1.57
N ASP A 90 10.59 10.86 -1.61
CA ASP A 90 11.13 11.47 -2.83
C ASP A 90 12.20 10.60 -3.53
N ASP A 91 13.04 9.91 -2.77
CA ASP A 91 14.08 9.03 -3.30
C ASP A 91 13.51 7.76 -3.95
N SER A 92 12.49 7.15 -3.35
CA SER A 92 11.80 5.98 -3.90
C SER A 92 10.92 6.37 -5.09
N VAL A 93 10.27 7.54 -5.06
CA VAL A 93 9.50 8.08 -6.19
C VAL A 93 10.44 8.34 -7.37
N ALA A 94 11.56 9.03 -7.15
CA ALA A 94 12.53 9.31 -8.21
C ALA A 94 13.12 8.03 -8.83
N LEU A 95 13.29 6.96 -8.03
CA LEU A 95 13.72 5.66 -8.55
C LEU A 95 12.66 5.02 -9.45
N MET A 96 11.39 5.05 -9.04
CA MET A 96 10.26 4.52 -9.82
C MET A 96 10.05 5.32 -11.11
N GLU A 97 10.06 6.65 -11.05
CA GLU A 97 9.93 7.51 -12.23
C GLU A 97 11.11 7.33 -13.18
N GLY A 98 12.33 7.22 -12.66
CA GLY A 98 13.51 6.93 -13.47
C GLY A 98 13.41 5.61 -14.22
N LEU A 99 12.81 4.56 -13.63
CA LEU A 99 12.55 3.30 -14.34
C LEU A 99 11.55 3.48 -15.50
N VAL A 100 10.50 4.28 -15.29
CA VAL A 100 9.53 4.60 -16.35
C VAL A 100 10.20 5.39 -17.47
N GLU A 101 11.01 6.40 -17.15
CA GLU A 101 11.76 7.22 -18.12
C GLU A 101 12.76 6.40 -18.93
N ALA A 102 13.39 5.39 -18.31
CA ALA A 102 14.27 4.42 -18.95
C ALA A 102 13.54 3.46 -19.91
N GLY A 103 12.20 3.45 -19.89
CA GLY A 103 11.36 2.61 -20.75
C GLY A 103 11.01 1.24 -20.16
N HIS A 104 11.21 1.02 -18.86
CA HIS A 104 10.71 -0.19 -18.20
C HIS A 104 9.19 -0.16 -18.08
N ASP A 105 8.53 -1.33 -18.17
CA ASP A 105 7.09 -1.43 -17.87
C ASP A 105 6.88 -1.47 -16.35
N VAL A 106 6.31 -0.38 -15.83
CA VAL A 106 6.04 -0.20 -14.40
C VAL A 106 4.54 -0.10 -14.16
N THR A 107 4.07 -0.83 -13.14
CA THR A 107 2.69 -0.77 -12.62
C THR A 107 2.72 -0.76 -11.09
N MET A 108 1.56 -0.58 -10.46
CA MET A 108 1.43 -0.60 -9.00
C MET A 108 0.38 -1.61 -8.52
N LEU A 109 0.58 -2.17 -7.33
CA LEU A 109 -0.35 -3.10 -6.67
C LEU A 109 -0.41 -2.81 -5.17
N THR A 110 -1.56 -2.29 -4.70
CA THR A 110 -1.69 -1.79 -3.33
C THR A 110 -2.88 -2.37 -2.57
N ASN A 111 -2.69 -2.62 -1.28
CA ASN A 111 -3.80 -2.74 -0.34
C ASN A 111 -4.18 -1.33 0.09
N TRP A 112 -5.29 -0.81 -0.41
CA TRP A 112 -5.75 0.55 -0.14
C TRP A 112 -7.25 0.67 -0.39
N ALA A 113 -7.96 1.33 0.51
CA ALA A 113 -9.36 1.67 0.35
C ALA A 113 -9.63 2.53 -0.91
N SER A 114 -10.72 2.22 -1.61
CA SER A 114 -11.05 2.83 -2.91
C SER A 114 -11.20 4.35 -2.86
N ASP A 115 -11.87 4.88 -1.83
CA ASP A 115 -12.16 6.30 -1.68
C ASP A 115 -10.91 7.12 -1.35
N THR A 116 -10.14 6.67 -0.36
CA THR A 116 -8.91 7.36 0.05
C THR A 116 -7.81 7.23 -0.98
N PHE A 117 -7.80 6.18 -1.82
CA PHE A 117 -6.87 6.11 -2.95
C PHE A 117 -7.19 7.18 -4.02
N ARG A 118 -8.46 7.47 -4.29
CA ARG A 118 -8.84 8.58 -5.19
C ARG A 118 -8.34 9.92 -4.66
N GLU A 119 -8.52 10.15 -3.35
CA GLU A 119 -7.97 11.33 -2.67
C GLU A 119 -6.43 11.38 -2.71
N ALA A 120 -5.75 10.22 -2.63
CA ALA A 120 -4.29 10.13 -2.76
C ALA A 120 -3.82 10.60 -4.14
N ARG A 121 -4.50 10.18 -5.22
CA ARG A 121 -4.17 10.55 -6.60
C ARG A 121 -4.21 12.05 -6.85
N GLU A 122 -5.16 12.75 -6.21
CA GLU A 122 -5.24 14.21 -6.30
C GLU A 122 -4.06 14.91 -5.60
N ARG A 123 -3.52 14.30 -4.54
CA ARG A 123 -2.43 14.86 -3.72
C ARG A 123 -1.03 14.47 -4.21
N PHE A 124 -0.92 13.30 -4.84
CA PHE A 124 0.35 12.70 -5.26
C PHE A 124 0.30 12.38 -6.77
N PRO A 125 0.55 13.36 -7.65
CA PRO A 125 0.39 13.20 -9.10
C PRO A 125 1.25 12.10 -9.73
N PHE A 126 2.38 11.72 -9.11
CA PHE A 126 3.25 10.64 -9.60
C PHE A 126 2.54 9.27 -9.63
N LEU A 127 1.42 9.11 -8.93
CA LEU A 127 0.60 7.91 -9.00
C LEU A 127 0.00 7.68 -10.40
N GLU A 128 0.04 8.68 -11.28
CA GLU A 128 -0.31 8.57 -12.70
C GLU A 128 0.86 8.22 -13.63
N THR A 129 2.10 8.22 -13.11
CA THR A 129 3.31 8.02 -13.95
C THR A 129 3.42 6.57 -14.47
N PRO A 130 3.23 5.52 -13.65
CA PRO A 130 3.18 4.13 -14.13
C PRO A 130 2.00 3.87 -15.08
N ARG A 131 2.09 2.81 -15.89
CA ARG A 131 1.04 2.43 -16.85
C ARG A 131 -0.33 2.16 -16.21
N GLY A 132 -0.36 1.83 -14.91
CA GLY A 132 -1.58 1.71 -14.13
C GLY A 132 -1.37 1.08 -12.77
N VAL A 133 -2.47 0.92 -12.04
CA VAL A 133 -2.50 0.42 -10.66
C VAL A 133 -3.66 -0.57 -10.45
N THR A 134 -3.42 -1.63 -9.68
CA THR A 134 -4.47 -2.43 -9.05
C THR A 134 -4.65 -1.97 -7.62
N VAL A 135 -5.87 -1.52 -7.29
CA VAL A 135 -6.26 -1.04 -5.97
C VAL A 135 -7.15 -2.09 -5.31
N SER A 136 -6.74 -2.64 -4.18
CA SER A 136 -7.50 -3.73 -3.53
C SER A 136 -8.95 -3.35 -3.23
N GLY A 137 -9.20 -2.12 -2.77
CA GLY A 137 -10.53 -1.64 -2.42
C GLY A 137 -11.49 -1.55 -3.61
N ASP A 138 -10.98 -1.44 -4.84
CA ASP A 138 -11.81 -1.44 -6.05
C ASP A 138 -12.26 -2.85 -6.46
N ILE A 139 -11.51 -3.88 -6.07
CA ILE A 139 -11.72 -5.27 -6.53
C ILE A 139 -12.07 -6.25 -5.41
N GLY A 140 -12.02 -5.83 -4.14
CA GLY A 140 -12.33 -6.64 -2.97
C GLY A 140 -11.33 -7.77 -2.68
N LEU A 141 -10.13 -7.71 -3.27
CA LEU A 141 -9.04 -8.68 -3.09
C LEU A 141 -7.84 -7.97 -2.48
N ILE A 142 -7.19 -8.57 -1.49
CA ILE A 142 -6.04 -7.98 -0.79
C ILE A 142 -4.81 -8.90 -0.91
N LYS A 143 -3.61 -8.33 -0.91
CA LYS A 143 -2.37 -9.05 -0.63
C LYS A 143 -2.41 -9.60 0.81
N PRO A 144 -1.89 -10.82 1.08
CA PRO A 144 -1.18 -11.72 0.17
C PRO A 144 -2.07 -12.81 -0.48
N ASP A 145 -3.37 -12.60 -0.65
CA ASP A 145 -4.23 -13.57 -1.34
C ASP A 145 -3.76 -13.73 -2.79
N ARG A 146 -3.44 -14.95 -3.21
CA ARG A 146 -3.01 -15.28 -4.57
C ARG A 146 -3.88 -14.62 -5.65
N ARG A 147 -5.19 -14.52 -5.41
CA ARG A 147 -6.16 -13.97 -6.38
C ARG A 147 -5.87 -12.53 -6.77
N ILE A 148 -5.28 -11.71 -5.90
CA ILE A 148 -4.94 -10.32 -6.25
C ILE A 148 -3.79 -10.25 -7.26
N TYR A 149 -2.79 -11.12 -7.11
CA TYR A 149 -1.67 -11.23 -8.03
C TYR A 149 -2.13 -11.80 -9.38
N ASP A 150 -2.97 -12.84 -9.36
CA ASP A 150 -3.56 -13.40 -10.59
C ASP A 150 -4.44 -12.36 -11.32
N HIS A 151 -5.18 -11.54 -10.56
CA HIS A 151 -5.95 -10.43 -11.13
C HIS A 151 -5.03 -9.39 -11.79
N HIS A 152 -3.96 -8.97 -11.11
CA HIS A 152 -3.01 -8.00 -11.63
C HIS A 152 -2.33 -8.51 -12.93
N VAL A 153 -1.93 -9.78 -12.95
CA VAL A 153 -1.43 -10.47 -14.15
C VAL A 153 -2.41 -10.34 -15.32
N ALA A 154 -3.69 -10.67 -15.08
CA ALA A 154 -4.72 -10.63 -16.12
C ALA A 154 -5.02 -9.19 -16.59
N ALA A 155 -5.05 -8.22 -15.67
CA ALA A 155 -5.35 -6.82 -15.97
C ALA A 155 -4.28 -6.16 -16.83
N PHE A 156 -3.00 -6.46 -16.57
CA PHE A 156 -1.87 -5.82 -17.24
C PHE A 156 -1.21 -6.66 -18.33
N GLY A 157 -1.59 -7.93 -18.46
CA GLY A 157 -1.06 -8.85 -19.48
C GLY A 157 0.40 -9.22 -19.25
N ILE A 158 0.85 -9.26 -17.98
CA ILE A 158 2.25 -9.49 -17.62
C ILE A 158 2.53 -10.97 -17.34
N ASP A 159 3.77 -11.40 -17.54
CA ASP A 159 4.22 -12.75 -17.15
C ASP A 159 4.70 -12.74 -15.69
N PRO A 160 4.08 -13.50 -14.77
CA PRO A 160 4.49 -13.51 -13.37
C PRO A 160 5.97 -13.86 -13.19
N LYS A 161 6.51 -14.81 -13.98
CA LYS A 161 7.92 -15.22 -13.86
C LYS A 161 8.90 -14.12 -14.30
N ALA A 162 8.43 -13.18 -15.11
CA ALA A 162 9.20 -12.02 -15.57
C ALA A 162 8.80 -10.73 -14.85
N SER A 163 8.06 -10.83 -13.74
CA SER A 163 7.60 -9.68 -12.96
C SER A 163 8.33 -9.61 -11.64
N LEU A 164 8.86 -8.43 -11.30
CA LEU A 164 9.47 -8.11 -10.02
C LEU A 164 8.49 -7.30 -9.16
N PHE A 165 8.07 -7.84 -8.02
CA PHE A 165 7.25 -7.14 -7.03
C PHE A 165 8.10 -6.54 -5.91
N ILE A 166 7.83 -5.29 -5.55
CA ILE A 166 8.54 -4.52 -4.53
C ILE A 166 7.54 -4.12 -3.46
N ASP A 167 7.70 -4.63 -2.23
CA ASP A 167 6.74 -4.44 -1.13
C ASP A 167 7.47 -4.44 0.22
N ASP A 168 7.01 -3.64 1.18
CA ASP A 168 7.64 -3.52 2.51
C ASP A 168 7.20 -4.64 3.48
N SER A 169 6.18 -5.42 3.13
CA SER A 169 5.64 -6.51 3.94
C SER A 169 6.16 -7.86 3.46
N GLN A 170 6.91 -8.55 4.33
CA GLN A 170 7.38 -9.92 4.05
C GLN A 170 6.24 -10.87 3.69
N LYS A 171 5.05 -10.72 4.29
CA LYS A 171 3.88 -11.55 3.96
C LYS A 171 3.44 -11.38 2.50
N ASN A 172 3.50 -10.14 1.98
CA ASN A 172 3.15 -9.84 0.60
C ASN A 172 4.22 -10.30 -0.38
N VAL A 173 5.50 -10.18 0.00
CA VAL A 173 6.64 -10.74 -0.75
C VAL A 173 6.50 -12.26 -0.89
N ASP A 174 6.25 -12.96 0.22
CA ASP A 174 6.06 -14.40 0.23
C ASP A 174 4.82 -14.81 -0.59
N GLY A 175 3.74 -14.03 -0.52
CA GLY A 175 2.53 -14.21 -1.31
C GLY A 175 2.77 -14.11 -2.82
N ALA A 176 3.53 -13.09 -3.26
CA ALA A 176 3.91 -12.92 -4.66
C ALA A 176 4.81 -14.07 -5.15
N ILE A 177 5.79 -14.49 -4.35
CA ILE A 177 6.66 -15.63 -4.67
C ILE A 177 5.83 -16.92 -4.80
N ALA A 178 4.89 -17.16 -3.87
CA ALA A 178 3.98 -18.30 -3.93
C ALA A 178 3.04 -18.25 -5.15
N ALA A 179 2.70 -17.05 -5.63
CA ALA A 179 1.97 -16.84 -6.90
C ALA A 179 2.85 -17.00 -8.15
N GLY A 180 4.16 -17.23 -7.99
CA GLY A 180 5.11 -17.48 -9.09
C GLY A 180 5.83 -16.24 -9.60
N TRP A 181 5.79 -15.14 -8.85
CA TRP A 181 6.49 -13.89 -9.18
C TRP A 181 7.92 -13.88 -8.63
N GLN A 182 8.74 -12.96 -9.13
CA GLN A 182 9.94 -12.54 -8.42
C GLN A 182 9.56 -11.38 -7.49
N ALA A 183 10.14 -11.32 -6.30
CA ALA A 183 9.83 -10.26 -5.35
C ALA A 183 11.03 -9.91 -4.47
N VAL A 184 11.10 -8.66 -4.03
CA VAL A 184 12.09 -8.15 -3.08
C VAL A 184 11.39 -7.43 -1.94
N LEU A 185 11.93 -7.61 -0.72
CA LEU A 185 11.50 -6.87 0.45
C LEU A 185 12.07 -5.45 0.37
N PHE A 186 11.20 -4.46 0.22
CA PHE A 186 11.59 -3.07 0.27
C PHE A 186 11.96 -2.69 1.71
N THR A 187 13.09 -1.99 1.85
CA THR A 187 13.54 -1.45 3.15
C THR A 187 13.86 0.03 3.06
N ASN A 188 14.44 0.47 1.94
CA ASN A 188 14.69 1.86 1.58
C ASN A 188 15.10 1.93 0.09
N ALA A 189 15.07 3.12 -0.51
CA ALA A 189 15.37 3.31 -1.92
C ALA A 189 16.81 2.90 -2.30
N LYS A 190 17.80 3.14 -1.42
CA LYS A 190 19.20 2.77 -1.68
C LYS A 190 19.40 1.26 -1.76
N THR A 191 18.74 0.50 -0.88
CA THR A 191 18.78 -0.97 -0.93
C THR A 191 18.05 -1.47 -2.18
N LEU A 192 16.90 -0.89 -2.51
CA LEU A 192 16.18 -1.24 -3.73
C LEU A 192 17.00 -0.98 -5.00
N GLU A 193 17.69 0.15 -5.08
CA GLU A 193 18.59 0.48 -6.19
C GLU A 193 19.68 -0.60 -6.37
N ALA A 194 20.35 -1.01 -5.30
CA ALA A 194 21.35 -2.08 -5.35
C ALA A 194 20.75 -3.43 -5.77
N ASP A 195 19.50 -3.72 -5.37
CA ASP A 195 18.80 -4.93 -5.80
C ASP A 195 18.46 -4.88 -7.30
N LEU A 196 18.00 -3.74 -7.81
CA LEU A 196 17.72 -3.55 -9.24
C LEU A 196 18.99 -3.71 -10.08
N GLU A 197 20.11 -3.11 -9.66
CA GLU A 197 21.42 -3.28 -10.33
C GLU A 197 21.85 -4.75 -10.37
N ARG A 198 21.71 -5.48 -9.26
CA ARG A 198 22.03 -6.91 -9.19
C ARG A 198 21.15 -7.77 -10.11
N LEU A 199 19.93 -7.31 -10.39
CA LEU A 199 18.99 -7.93 -11.32
C LEU A 199 19.23 -7.50 -12.78
N GLY A 200 20.19 -6.59 -13.03
CA GLY A 200 20.49 -6.08 -14.36
C GLY A 200 19.50 -5.02 -14.86
N ILE A 201 18.76 -4.39 -13.96
CA ILE A 201 17.77 -3.33 -14.25
C ILE A 201 18.47 -1.98 -14.07
N GLY A 202 18.82 -1.33 -15.17
CA GLY A 202 19.42 0.01 -15.18
C GLY A 202 18.37 1.12 -15.37
N ARG A 203 18.74 2.34 -14.96
CA ARG A 203 18.03 3.58 -15.35
C ARG A 203 18.49 4.06 -16.71
#